data_AF-A0A8S9L5J8-F1
#
_entry.id   AF-A0A8S9L5J8-F1
#
_cell.length_a   1.000
_cell.length_b   1.000
_cell.length_c   1.000
_cell.angle_alpha   90.00
_cell.angle_beta   90.00
_cell.angle_gamma   90.00
#
_symmetry.space_group_name_H-M   'P 1'
#
loop_
_entity.id
_entity.type
_entity.pdbx_description
1 polymer ?
#
loop_
_entity_poly.entity_id
_entity_poly.type
_entity_poly.pdbx_seq_one_letter_code
_entity_poly.pdbx_strand_id
1 'polypeptide(L)'
;MSLSFNFPRPTTEADDLENLYKAYGVDRTVVLDFAGTNETPETVREGYYGAYLSFFHSCGLTFPILEPILEVLAELGLSLTQLLPNFLRHLVAFLVKAREEGLAFGVSEFRQLVLVKQNKQNPGTFLVSPRPGRHIIEDIPYRDEKWREQFFVFKMDRASMGDFDFSQLPRR
;
A
#
# COMPACT_ATOMS: atom_id res chain seq x y z
N MET A 1 -19.11 15.97 10.79
CA MET A 1 -17.91 16.82 10.86
C MET A 1 -16.75 16.01 10.30
N SER A 2 -16.32 16.31 9.07
CA SER A 2 -15.14 15.68 8.47
C SER A 2 -13.91 16.11 9.26
N LEU A 3 -13.21 15.15 9.87
CA LEU A 3 -11.84 15.39 10.31
C LEU A 3 -11.06 15.74 9.04
N SER A 4 -10.68 17.01 8.88
CA SER A 4 -9.73 17.38 7.82
C SER A 4 -8.40 16.77 8.20
N PHE A 5 -8.09 15.59 7.65
CA PHE A 5 -6.79 14.99 7.76
C PHE A 5 -5.79 15.93 7.07
N ASN A 6 -4.88 16.53 7.84
CA ASN A 6 -3.79 17.30 7.25
C ASN A 6 -2.84 16.31 6.58
N PHE A 7 -2.91 16.23 5.25
CA PHE A 7 -1.89 15.58 4.44
C PHE A 7 -0.75 16.57 4.21
N PRO A 8 0.51 16.17 4.41
CA PRO A 8 1.62 17.00 3.95
C PRO A 8 1.46 17.22 2.44
N ARG A 9 1.87 18.39 1.95
CA ARG A 9 1.97 18.60 0.50
C ARG A 9 2.96 17.57 -0.06
N PRO A 10 2.58 16.82 -1.11
CA PRO A 10 3.51 15.88 -1.73
C PRO A 10 4.79 16.60 -2.16
N THR A 11 5.93 16.05 -1.79
CA THR A 11 7.26 16.54 -2.21
C THR A 11 7.83 15.68 -3.35
N THR A 12 6.99 14.93 -4.04
CA THR A 12 7.40 14.04 -5.12
C THR A 12 7.88 14.83 -6.33
N GLU A 13 9.07 14.51 -6.82
CA GLU A 13 9.70 15.12 -7.99
C GLU A 13 9.72 14.16 -9.19
N ALA A 14 10.05 14.67 -10.38
CA ALA A 14 10.12 13.84 -11.59
C ALA A 14 11.18 12.74 -11.50
N ASP A 15 12.32 13.06 -10.89
CA ASP A 15 13.40 12.11 -10.67
C ASP A 15 12.97 10.97 -9.75
N ASP A 16 12.07 11.23 -8.79
CA ASP A 16 11.53 10.20 -7.92
C ASP A 16 10.69 9.16 -8.69
N LEU A 17 9.82 9.61 -9.60
CA LEU A 17 9.02 8.71 -10.43
C LEU A 17 9.89 7.98 -11.47
N GLU A 18 10.88 8.66 -12.04
CA GLU A 18 11.83 8.02 -12.96
C GLU A 18 12.69 6.96 -12.25
N ASN A 19 12.97 7.14 -10.96
CA ASN A 19 13.67 6.17 -10.14
C ASN A 19 12.86 4.87 -9.96
N LEU A 20 11.52 4.94 -9.90
CA LEU A 20 10.68 3.73 -9.88
C LEU A 20 10.87 2.88 -11.15
N TYR A 21 10.95 3.50 -12.33
CA TYR A 21 11.24 2.77 -13.56
C TYR A 21 12.67 2.23 -13.61
N LYS A 22 13.66 3.04 -13.22
CA LYS A 22 15.09 2.70 -13.40
C LYS A 22 15.64 1.77 -12.32
N ALA A 23 15.39 2.07 -11.04
CA ALA A 23 15.98 1.35 -9.91
C ALA A 23 15.08 0.24 -9.36
N TYR A 24 13.75 0.43 -9.45
CA TYR A 24 12.78 -0.53 -8.92
C TYR A 24 12.14 -1.41 -10.01
N GLY A 25 12.56 -1.25 -11.27
CA GLY A 25 12.16 -2.12 -12.38
C GLY A 25 10.67 -2.05 -12.71
N VAL A 26 9.99 -0.93 -12.38
CA VAL A 26 8.61 -0.72 -12.82
C VAL A 26 8.59 -0.69 -14.35
N ASP A 27 7.71 -1.46 -14.95
CA ASP A 27 7.54 -1.48 -16.40
C ASP A 27 6.91 -0.17 -16.89
N ARG A 28 7.36 0.36 -18.03
CA ARG A 28 6.86 1.64 -18.57
C ARG A 28 5.41 1.57 -19.06
N THR A 29 4.80 0.38 -19.10
CA THR A 29 3.35 0.22 -19.30
C THR A 29 2.55 0.69 -18.08
N VAL A 30 3.15 0.72 -16.89
CA VAL A 30 2.53 1.30 -15.68
C VAL A 30 2.60 2.82 -15.77
N VAL A 31 1.44 3.46 -15.87
CA VAL A 31 1.36 4.92 -15.95
C VAL A 31 1.41 5.52 -14.55
N LEU A 32 2.56 6.07 -14.19
CA LEU A 32 2.79 6.86 -12.97
C LEU A 32 2.59 8.35 -13.26
N ASP A 33 1.99 9.09 -12.33
CA ASP A 33 1.78 10.52 -12.47
C ASP A 33 1.78 11.23 -11.10
N PHE A 34 1.93 12.54 -11.13
CA PHE A 34 1.84 13.38 -9.94
C PHE A 34 0.39 13.51 -9.48
N ALA A 35 0.23 13.62 -8.16
CA ALA A 35 -1.02 14.10 -7.60
C ALA A 35 -1.24 15.56 -8.02
N GLY A 36 -2.43 15.85 -8.52
CA GLY A 36 -2.86 17.20 -8.82
C GLY A 36 -2.89 18.09 -7.58
N THR A 37 -2.92 19.40 -7.78
CA THR A 37 -2.84 20.40 -6.69
C THR A 37 -3.93 20.28 -5.62
N ASN A 38 -5.09 19.73 -5.99
CA ASN A 38 -6.23 19.53 -5.09
C ASN A 38 -6.45 18.05 -4.73
N GLU A 39 -5.63 17.13 -5.26
CA GLU A 39 -5.74 15.72 -4.94
C GLU A 39 -5.08 15.45 -3.60
N THR A 40 -5.69 14.55 -2.83
CA THR A 40 -5.15 14.06 -1.57
C THR A 40 -5.07 12.54 -1.64
N PRO A 41 -4.34 11.89 -0.72
CA PRO A 41 -4.36 10.43 -0.60
C PRO A 41 -5.76 9.83 -0.37
N GLU A 42 -6.77 10.64 -0.03
CA GLU A 42 -8.18 10.21 0.11
C GLU A 42 -9.07 10.59 -1.08
N THR A 43 -8.63 11.52 -1.94
CA THR A 43 -9.45 12.11 -3.00
C THR A 43 -8.68 12.10 -4.32
N VAL A 44 -8.25 10.91 -4.74
CA VAL A 44 -7.58 10.67 -6.02
C VAL A 44 -8.60 10.70 -7.14
N ARG A 45 -8.24 11.26 -8.29
CA ARG A 45 -9.07 11.34 -9.49
C ARG A 45 -9.51 9.97 -10.00
N GLU A 46 -10.65 9.94 -10.69
CA GLU A 46 -11.23 8.73 -11.24
C GLU A 46 -10.26 8.00 -12.17
N GLY A 47 -10.22 6.66 -12.08
CA GLY A 47 -9.33 5.81 -12.86
C GLY A 47 -7.88 5.78 -12.38
N TYR A 48 -7.56 6.44 -11.26
CA TYR A 48 -6.24 6.43 -10.64
C TYR A 48 -6.32 5.92 -9.20
N TYR A 49 -5.19 5.40 -8.72
CA TYR A 49 -5.00 4.99 -7.34
C TYR A 49 -3.75 5.64 -6.76
N GLY A 50 -3.74 5.85 -5.45
CA GLY A 50 -2.67 6.55 -4.75
C GLY A 50 -1.74 5.62 -3.98
N ALA A 51 -0.44 5.94 -3.97
CA ALA A 51 0.54 5.27 -3.13
C ALA A 51 1.67 6.21 -2.70
N TYR A 52 2.43 5.81 -1.70
CA TYR A 52 3.66 6.51 -1.30
C TYR A 52 4.88 5.77 -1.84
N LEU A 53 5.93 6.51 -2.23
CA LEU A 53 7.17 5.90 -2.75
C LEU A 53 7.84 4.96 -1.74
N SER A 54 7.72 5.27 -0.45
CA SER A 54 8.24 4.44 0.64
C SER A 54 7.73 3.00 0.59
N PHE A 55 6.56 2.75 0.01
CA PHE A 55 6.01 1.39 -0.14
C PHE A 55 6.84 0.54 -1.11
N PHE A 56 7.40 1.14 -2.14
CA PHE A 56 8.28 0.46 -3.10
C PHE A 56 9.70 0.39 -2.54
N HIS A 57 10.18 1.47 -1.92
CA HIS A 57 11.56 1.56 -1.44
C HIS A 57 11.84 0.66 -0.23
N SER A 58 10.90 0.57 0.72
CA SER A 58 11.16 -0.06 2.02
C SER A 58 10.10 -1.07 2.48
N CYS A 59 9.04 -1.29 1.70
CA CYS A 59 7.99 -2.26 2.03
C CYS A 59 7.87 -3.42 1.03
N GLY A 60 8.58 -3.38 -0.10
CA GLY A 60 8.59 -4.45 -1.09
C GLY A 60 7.33 -4.49 -1.98
N LEU A 61 6.57 -3.38 -2.07
CA LEU A 61 5.50 -3.27 -3.06
C LEU A 61 6.09 -3.26 -4.47
N THR A 62 5.43 -3.95 -5.40
CA THR A 62 5.84 -4.06 -6.79
C THR A 62 4.62 -3.95 -7.72
N PHE A 63 4.86 -3.68 -9.00
CA PHE A 63 3.83 -3.72 -10.04
C PHE A 63 3.97 -4.98 -10.92
N PRO A 64 2.84 -5.56 -11.40
CA PRO A 64 1.48 -5.27 -10.96
C PRO A 64 1.32 -5.60 -9.46
N ILE A 65 0.46 -4.86 -8.76
CA ILE A 65 0.18 -5.11 -7.35
C ILE A 65 -0.44 -6.49 -7.24
N LEU A 66 0.17 -7.34 -6.39
CA LEU A 66 -0.27 -8.71 -6.22
C LEU A 66 -1.73 -8.77 -5.76
N GLU A 67 -2.51 -9.62 -6.42
CA GLU A 67 -3.93 -9.82 -6.17
C GLU A 67 -4.26 -10.05 -4.67
N PRO A 68 -3.54 -10.89 -3.91
CA PRO A 68 -3.80 -11.04 -2.47
C PRO A 68 -3.67 -9.73 -1.66
N ILE A 69 -2.84 -8.79 -2.08
CA ILE A 69 -2.75 -7.46 -1.44
C ILE A 69 -4.04 -6.69 -1.69
N LEU A 70 -4.51 -6.69 -2.94
CA LEU A 70 -5.73 -6.01 -3.36
C LEU A 70 -6.98 -6.63 -2.71
N GLU A 71 -7.05 -7.95 -2.59
CA GLU A 71 -8.11 -8.68 -1.89
C GLU A 71 -8.18 -8.29 -0.40
N VAL A 72 -7.03 -8.22 0.28
CA VAL A 72 -6.97 -7.79 1.69
C VAL A 72 -7.44 -6.34 1.84
N LEU A 73 -7.05 -5.45 0.92
CA LEU A 73 -7.49 -4.06 0.92
C LEU A 73 -9.00 -3.94 0.69
N ALA A 74 -9.54 -4.65 -0.30
CA ALA A 74 -10.96 -4.67 -0.63
C ALA A 74 -11.80 -5.19 0.53
N GLU A 75 -11.42 -6.33 1.11
CA GLU A 75 -12.14 -6.92 2.24
C GLU A 75 -12.14 -6.00 3.48
N LEU A 76 -11.03 -5.30 3.73
CA LEU A 76 -10.92 -4.39 4.86
C LEU A 76 -11.53 -3.01 4.59
N GLY A 77 -11.94 -2.72 3.35
CA GLY A 77 -12.39 -1.39 2.93
C GLY A 77 -11.30 -0.31 3.07
N LEU A 78 -10.04 -0.69 2.88
CA LEU A 78 -8.88 0.19 3.03
C LEU A 78 -8.27 0.53 1.67
N SER A 79 -7.69 1.73 1.56
CA SER A 79 -6.79 2.07 0.46
C SER A 79 -5.32 1.89 0.86
N LEU A 80 -4.42 1.78 -0.13
CA LEU A 80 -2.97 1.77 0.11
C LEU A 80 -2.52 2.98 0.94
N THR A 81 -3.10 4.15 0.65
CA THR A 81 -2.76 5.42 1.32
C THR A 81 -3.11 5.46 2.81
N GLN A 82 -3.92 4.51 3.29
CA GLN A 82 -4.25 4.35 4.69
C GLN A 82 -3.33 3.35 5.41
N LEU A 83 -2.52 2.58 4.70
CA LEU A 83 -1.61 1.63 5.33
C LEU A 83 -0.41 2.36 5.94
N LEU A 84 0.01 1.95 7.13
CA LEU A 84 1.37 2.22 7.59
C LEU A 84 2.35 1.29 6.85
N PRO A 85 3.61 1.71 6.65
CA PRO A 85 4.67 0.84 6.13
C PRO A 85 4.75 -0.52 6.84
N ASN A 86 4.56 -0.52 8.16
CA ASN A 86 4.46 -1.72 8.98
C ASN A 86 3.41 -2.72 8.47
N PHE A 87 2.21 -2.25 8.10
CA PHE A 87 1.14 -3.11 7.57
C PHE A 87 1.61 -3.81 6.31
N LEU A 88 2.12 -3.02 5.36
CA LEU A 88 2.48 -3.54 4.05
C LEU A 88 3.66 -4.51 4.12
N ARG A 89 4.67 -4.23 4.97
CA ARG A 89 5.77 -5.16 5.22
C ARG A 89 5.31 -6.52 5.72
N HIS A 90 4.40 -6.55 6.69
CA HIS A 90 3.86 -7.83 7.19
C HIS A 90 3.13 -8.57 6.07
N LEU A 91 2.30 -7.88 5.31
CA LEU A 91 1.55 -8.48 4.23
C LEU A 91 2.47 -9.07 3.15
N VAL A 92 3.48 -8.31 2.71
CA VAL A 92 4.48 -8.77 1.74
C VAL A 92 5.29 -9.93 2.31
N ALA A 93 5.75 -9.85 3.56
CA ALA A 93 6.54 -10.90 4.17
C ALA A 93 5.73 -12.19 4.38
N PHE A 94 4.43 -12.12 4.68
CA PHE A 94 3.57 -13.31 4.73
C PHE A 94 3.38 -13.92 3.34
N LEU A 95 3.21 -13.09 2.29
CA LEU A 95 3.11 -13.58 0.91
C LEU A 95 4.39 -14.29 0.46
N VAL A 96 5.55 -13.71 0.74
CA VAL A 96 6.84 -14.33 0.46
C VAL A 96 6.97 -15.65 1.22
N LYS A 97 6.70 -15.64 2.53
CA LYS A 97 6.82 -16.84 3.37
C LYS A 97 5.87 -17.95 2.94
N ALA A 98 4.61 -17.62 2.66
CA ALA A 98 3.64 -18.60 2.16
C ALA A 98 4.10 -19.22 0.84
N ARG A 99 4.64 -18.40 -0.08
CA ARG A 99 5.18 -18.88 -1.35
C ARG A 99 6.37 -19.82 -1.16
N GLU A 100 7.29 -19.49 -0.25
CA GLU A 100 8.44 -20.35 0.09
C GLU A 100 8.01 -21.72 0.63
N GLU A 101 6.94 -21.75 1.42
CA GLU A 101 6.39 -22.97 2.02
C GLU A 101 5.38 -23.69 1.12
N GLY A 102 5.10 -23.18 -0.09
CA GLY A 102 4.10 -23.74 -1.00
C GLY A 102 2.67 -23.65 -0.47
N LEU A 103 2.38 -22.69 0.41
CA LEU A 103 1.07 -22.46 1.01
C LEU A 103 0.30 -21.35 0.26
N ALA A 104 -1.02 -21.51 0.21
CA ALA A 104 -1.90 -20.42 -0.18
C ALA A 104 -1.97 -19.38 0.95
N PHE A 105 -2.05 -18.11 0.59
CA PHE A 105 -2.23 -17.01 1.52
C PHE A 105 -3.22 -16.00 0.97
N GLY A 106 -4.29 -15.78 1.71
CA GLY A 106 -5.26 -14.73 1.39
C GLY A 106 -5.80 -14.05 2.64
N VAL A 107 -6.99 -13.50 2.50
CA VAL A 107 -7.70 -12.72 3.52
C VAL A 107 -7.90 -13.49 4.84
N SER A 108 -8.26 -14.78 4.76
CA SER A 108 -8.52 -15.63 5.92
C SER A 108 -7.25 -15.81 6.75
N GLU A 109 -6.15 -16.18 6.10
CA GLU A 109 -4.85 -16.41 6.73
C GLU A 109 -4.33 -15.10 7.33
N PHE A 110 -4.45 -13.99 6.60
CA PHE A 110 -4.09 -12.67 7.10
C PHE A 110 -4.83 -12.34 8.42
N ARG A 111 -6.16 -12.52 8.46
CA ARG A 111 -6.97 -12.27 9.68
C ARG A 111 -6.60 -13.19 10.85
N GLN A 112 -6.18 -14.42 10.57
CA GLN A 112 -5.73 -15.39 11.59
C GLN A 112 -4.34 -15.07 12.14
N LEU A 113 -3.50 -14.36 11.39
CA LEU A 113 -2.13 -14.04 11.81
C LEU A 113 -2.03 -12.69 12.50
N VAL A 114 -2.81 -11.69 12.09
CA VAL A 114 -2.66 -10.32 12.60
C VAL A 114 -3.94 -9.70 13.17
N LEU A 115 -3.73 -8.68 13.98
CA LEU A 115 -4.73 -7.70 14.39
C LEU A 115 -4.50 -6.41 13.62
N VAL A 116 -5.51 -5.95 12.89
CA VAL A 116 -5.52 -4.61 12.28
C VAL A 116 -5.89 -3.59 13.34
N LYS A 117 -5.11 -2.52 13.45
CA LYS A 117 -5.28 -1.47 14.46
C LYS A 117 -5.22 -0.10 13.80
N GLN A 118 -6.16 0.77 14.15
CA GLN A 118 -6.07 2.17 13.77
C GLN A 118 -4.93 2.85 14.53
N ASN A 119 -4.14 3.65 13.83
CA ASN A 119 -3.06 4.41 14.43
C ASN A 119 -3.62 5.57 15.26
N LYS A 120 -3.27 5.62 16.55
CA LYS A 120 -3.68 6.70 17.47
C LYS A 120 -3.02 8.03 17.14
N GLN A 121 -1.81 8.02 16.59
CA GLN A 121 -1.05 9.24 16.30
C GLN A 121 -1.48 9.87 14.98
N ASN A 122 -1.83 9.04 13.99
CA ASN A 122 -2.32 9.49 12.69
C ASN A 122 -3.69 8.84 12.43
N PRO A 123 -4.78 9.46 12.90
CA PRO A 123 -6.13 9.00 12.60
C PRO A 123 -6.31 8.80 11.07
N GLY A 124 -7.12 7.82 10.67
CA GLY A 124 -7.31 7.46 9.25
C GLY A 124 -6.29 6.46 8.68
N THR A 125 -5.20 6.17 9.41
CA THR A 125 -4.18 5.18 9.01
C THR A 125 -4.19 3.92 9.89
N PHE A 126 -3.75 2.79 9.34
CA PHE A 126 -3.87 1.46 9.95
C PHE A 126 -2.52 0.72 9.94
N LEU A 127 -2.25 0.03 11.04
CA LEU A 127 -1.09 -0.86 11.19
C LEU A 127 -1.56 -2.27 11.55
N VAL A 128 -0.61 -3.21 11.55
CA VAL A 128 -0.87 -4.57 12.03
C VAL A 128 0.04 -4.92 13.19
N SER A 129 -0.43 -5.83 14.03
CA SER A 129 0.43 -6.53 14.97
C SER A 129 0.12 -8.02 14.90
N PRO A 130 1.13 -8.91 14.98
CA PRO A 130 0.90 -10.34 15.14
C PRO A 130 -0.07 -10.63 16.28
N ARG A 131 -0.93 -11.63 16.11
CA ARG A 131 -1.74 -12.18 17.20
C ARG A 131 -0.84 -12.91 18.21
N PRO A 132 -1.24 -13.01 19.49
CA PRO A 132 -0.47 -13.76 20.49
C PRO A 132 -0.13 -15.17 19.99
N GLY A 133 1.15 -15.55 20.06
CA GLY A 133 1.64 -16.85 19.57
C GLY A 133 1.74 -17.00 18.05
N ARG A 134 1.56 -15.92 17.27
CA ARG A 134 1.64 -15.92 15.80
C ARG A 134 2.77 -15.01 15.27
N HIS A 135 3.88 -14.94 16.00
CA HIS A 135 5.07 -14.19 15.60
C HIS A 135 5.88 -15.01 14.58
N ILE A 136 5.41 -15.04 13.32
CA ILE A 136 6.07 -15.79 12.24
C ILE A 136 7.22 -14.98 11.64
N ILE A 137 7.10 -13.65 11.63
CA ILE A 137 8.09 -12.75 11.08
C ILE A 137 8.63 -11.89 12.23
N GLU A 138 9.93 -11.99 12.43
CA GLU A 138 10.69 -11.21 13.41
C GLU A 138 11.34 -10.00 12.72
N ASP A 139 11.77 -9.02 13.50
CA ASP A 139 12.57 -7.87 13.05
C ASP A 139 11.98 -6.95 11.97
N ILE A 140 10.66 -6.93 11.77
CA ILE A 140 10.03 -5.93 10.90
C ILE A 140 10.17 -4.52 11.52
N PRO A 141 10.81 -3.56 10.82
CA PRO A 141 10.90 -2.19 11.31
C PRO A 141 9.50 -1.60 11.52
N TYR A 142 9.26 -1.09 12.74
CA TYR A 142 7.95 -0.60 13.15
C TYR A 142 7.65 0.81 12.65
N ARG A 143 8.68 1.64 12.43
CA ARG A 143 8.52 3.03 11.99
C ARG A 143 9.42 3.34 10.81
N ASP A 144 8.88 4.18 9.95
CA ASP A 144 9.64 4.96 9.00
C ASP A 144 9.32 6.43 9.31
N GLU A 145 10.36 7.24 9.42
CA GLU A 145 10.15 8.68 9.42
C GLU A 145 9.72 9.10 8.01
N LYS A 146 8.86 10.11 7.90
CA LYS A 146 8.57 10.79 6.62
C LYS A 146 7.96 9.93 5.49
N TRP A 147 7.48 8.73 5.79
CA TRP A 147 6.94 7.79 4.78
C TRP A 147 5.78 8.35 3.94
N ARG A 148 5.11 9.43 4.39
CA ARG A 148 3.98 10.11 3.73
C ARG A 148 4.39 11.30 2.86
N GLU A 149 5.65 11.71 2.85
CA GLU A 149 6.08 12.95 2.16
C GLU A 149 5.98 12.82 0.64
N GLN A 150 6.34 11.65 0.09
CA GLN A 150 6.34 11.41 -1.35
C GLN A 150 5.12 10.59 -1.77
N PHE A 151 4.08 11.28 -2.18
CA PHE A 151 2.81 10.71 -2.65
C PHE A 151 2.67 10.90 -4.17
N PHE A 152 2.29 9.82 -4.85
CA PHE A 152 2.02 9.83 -6.28
C PHE A 152 0.78 9.01 -6.60
N VAL A 153 0.32 9.11 -7.84
CA VAL A 153 -0.84 8.35 -8.32
C VAL A 153 -0.44 7.52 -9.54
N PHE A 154 -1.17 6.45 -9.77
CA PHE A 154 -0.96 5.59 -10.94
C PHE A 154 -2.30 5.15 -11.52
N LYS A 155 -2.32 4.92 -12.82
CA LYS A 155 -3.54 4.51 -13.52
C LYS A 155 -3.97 3.12 -13.07
N MET A 156 -5.26 2.96 -12.79
CA MET A 156 -5.87 1.67 -12.47
C MET A 156 -6.15 0.93 -13.78
N ASP A 157 -5.27 0.00 -14.13
CA ASP A 157 -5.41 -0.84 -15.30
C ASP A 157 -4.66 -2.16 -15.10
N ARG A 158 -4.64 -2.98 -16.16
CA ARG A 158 -4.00 -4.30 -16.12
C ARG A 158 -2.50 -4.24 -15.81
N ALA A 159 -1.80 -3.18 -16.23
CA ALA A 159 -0.37 -3.06 -15.99
C ALA A 159 -0.06 -2.84 -14.51
N SER A 160 -0.91 -2.08 -13.81
CA SER A 160 -0.71 -1.77 -12.39
C SER A 160 -1.39 -2.75 -11.43
N MET A 161 -2.51 -3.37 -11.81
CA MET A 161 -3.33 -4.20 -10.90
C MET A 161 -3.60 -5.61 -11.42
N GLY A 162 -3.02 -6.00 -12.56
CA GLY A 162 -3.25 -7.32 -13.15
C GLY A 162 -4.71 -7.51 -13.55
N ASP A 163 -5.23 -8.72 -13.36
CA ASP A 163 -6.61 -9.09 -13.73
C ASP A 163 -7.61 -8.85 -12.57
N PHE A 164 -7.19 -8.16 -11.50
CA PHE A 164 -8.04 -7.85 -10.35
C PHE A 164 -9.17 -6.88 -10.74
N ASP A 165 -10.39 -7.18 -10.29
CA ASP A 165 -11.53 -6.27 -10.43
C ASP A 165 -11.44 -5.15 -9.38
N PHE A 166 -10.76 -4.07 -9.78
CA PHE A 166 -10.56 -2.90 -8.95
C PHE A 166 -11.83 -2.12 -8.60
N SER A 167 -13.00 -2.51 -9.13
CA SER A 167 -14.29 -2.00 -8.64
C SER A 167 -14.60 -2.41 -7.19
N GLN A 168 -13.92 -3.45 -6.70
CA GLN A 168 -14.01 -3.93 -5.31
C GLN A 168 -13.24 -3.04 -4.31
N LEU A 169 -12.32 -2.20 -4.79
CA LEU A 169 -11.62 -1.26 -3.92
C LEU A 169 -12.55 -0.11 -3.52
N PRO A 170 -12.38 0.46 -2.32
CA PRO A 170 -13.18 1.58 -1.87
C PRO A 170 -13.02 2.77 -2.83
N ARG A 171 -14.12 3.16 -3.48
CA ARG A 171 -14.24 4.42 -4.23
C ARG A 171 -14.40 5.55 -3.22
N ARG A 172 -13.51 6.52 -3.21
CA ARG A 172 -13.61 7.71 -2.36
C ARG A 172 -13.77 8.95 -3.18
#